data_AF-A0A6H0ZKF1-F1
#
_entry.id   AF-A0A6H0ZKF1-F1
#
_cell.length_a   1.000
_cell.length_b   1.000
_cell.length_c   1.000
_cell.angle_alpha   90.00
_cell.angle_beta   90.00
_cell.angle_gamma   90.00
#
_symmetry.space_group_name_H-M   'P 1'
#
loop_
_entity.id
_entity.type
_entity.pdbx_description
1 polymer ?
#
loop_
_entity_poly.entity_id
_entity_poly.type
_entity_poly.pdbx_seq_one_letter_code
_entity_poly.pdbx_strand_id
1 'polypeptide(L)'
;MLPRKTVFLPLPGGDLVSFASIHAFKTLPSGEVALVGEDNRLTAMFDPHDYVGVAPEEAVKVIRRLLREFSESKPIKLPEWMDQI
;
A
#
# COMPACT_ATOMS: atom_id res chain seq x y z
N MET A 1 -13.22 22.70 8.11
CA MET A 1 -12.71 21.61 7.26
C MET A 1 -12.97 20.31 8.01
N LEU A 2 -13.72 19.38 7.44
CA LEU A 2 -13.86 18.03 8.04
C LEU A 2 -12.50 17.33 7.99
N PRO A 3 -12.06 16.64 9.05
CA PRO A 3 -10.82 15.89 9.01
C PRO A 3 -10.91 14.86 7.87
N ARG A 4 -9.93 14.85 6.96
CA ARG A 4 -9.78 13.76 5.98
C ARG A 4 -9.68 12.47 6.79
N LYS A 5 -10.59 11.52 6.56
CA LYS A 5 -10.55 10.21 7.20
C LYS A 5 -9.19 9.59 6.89
N THR A 6 -8.39 9.32 7.92
CA THR A 6 -7.10 8.65 7.73
C THR A 6 -7.37 7.25 7.19
N VAL A 7 -6.80 6.94 6.02
CA VAL A 7 -6.88 5.63 5.40
C VAL A 7 -5.53 4.95 5.61
N PHE A 8 -5.57 3.68 6.01
CA PHE A 8 -4.37 2.87 6.24
C PHE A 8 -4.31 1.73 5.23
N LEU A 9 -3.11 1.44 4.75
CA LEU A 9 -2.74 0.29 3.94
C LEU A 9 -2.25 -0.80 4.90
N PRO A 10 -2.97 -1.92 5.03
CA PRO A 10 -2.47 -3.08 5.75
C PRO A 10 -1.39 -3.77 4.91
N LEU A 11 -0.28 -4.11 5.55
CA LEU A 11 0.84 -4.82 4.93
C LEU A 11 0.94 -6.26 5.45
N PRO A 12 1.54 -7.17 4.67
CA PRO A 12 1.90 -8.49 5.17
C PRO A 12 2.79 -8.35 6.40
N GLY A 13 2.46 -9.06 7.48
CA GLY A 13 3.11 -8.91 8.79
C GLY A 13 2.33 -8.08 9.81
N GLY A 14 1.18 -7.51 9.43
CA GLY A 14 0.24 -6.84 10.35
C GLY A 14 0.49 -5.34 10.54
N ASP A 15 1.49 -4.77 9.85
CA ASP A 15 1.76 -3.34 9.88
C ASP A 15 0.67 -2.54 9.16
N LEU A 16 0.34 -1.37 9.71
CA LEU A 16 -0.60 -0.42 9.10
C LEU A 16 0.14 0.86 8.70
N VAL A 17 0.19 1.13 7.41
CA VAL A 17 0.86 2.32 6.86
C VAL A 17 -0.18 3.34 6.44
N SER A 18 -0.05 4.60 6.88
CA SER A 18 -0.94 5.66 6.42
C SER A 18 -0.75 5.89 4.91
N PHE A 19 -1.84 5.91 4.14
CA PHE A 19 -1.76 6.32 2.73
C PHE A 19 -1.19 7.73 2.57
N ALA A 20 -1.44 8.60 3.56
CA ALA A 20 -0.94 9.98 3.56
C ALA A 20 0.57 10.08 3.79
N SER A 21 1.23 9.04 4.31
CA SER A 21 2.69 9.03 4.48
C SER A 21 3.44 8.49 3.26
N ILE A 22 2.73 8.04 2.21
CA ILE A 22 3.34 7.42 1.02
C ILE A 22 3.32 8.43 -0.13
N HIS A 23 4.51 8.81 -0.59
CA HIS A 23 4.72 9.66 -1.76
C HIS A 23 5.05 8.84 -3.02
N ALA A 24 5.81 7.75 -2.87
CA ALA A 24 6.27 6.95 -4.00
C ALA A 24 6.23 5.44 -3.71
N PHE A 25 6.18 4.68 -4.79
CA PHE A 25 6.07 3.22 -4.82
C PHE A 25 7.13 2.65 -5.79
N LYS A 26 7.92 1.67 -5.36
CA LYS A 26 8.93 1.03 -6.20
C LYS A 26 9.02 -0.46 -5.94
N THR A 27 9.01 -1.26 -7.00
CA THR A 27 9.41 -2.68 -6.95
C THR A 27 10.92 -2.78 -7.09
N LEU A 28 11.57 -3.45 -6.16
CA LEU A 28 13.01 -3.67 -6.13
C LEU A 28 13.39 -4.87 -7.03
N PRO A 29 14.66 -4.99 -7.48
CA PRO A 29 15.12 -6.16 -8.21
C PRO A 29 14.95 -7.49 -7.46
N SER A 30 14.90 -7.44 -6.13
CA SER A 30 14.60 -8.60 -5.26
C SER A 30 13.14 -9.06 -5.32
N GLY A 31 12.23 -8.25 -5.90
CA GLY A 31 10.79 -8.53 -5.94
C GLY A 31 9.99 -7.79 -4.85
N GLU A 32 10.66 -7.41 -3.75
CA GLU A 32 10.07 -6.62 -2.67
C GLU A 32 9.59 -5.25 -3.16
N VAL A 33 8.60 -4.71 -2.46
CA VAL A 33 8.04 -3.38 -2.74
C VAL A 33 8.42 -2.43 -1.63
N ALA A 34 9.06 -1.32 -2.02
CA ALA A 34 9.37 -0.19 -1.17
C ALA A 34 8.32 0.92 -1.31
N LEU A 35 7.78 1.36 -0.18
CA LEU A 35 6.94 2.55 -0.04
C LEU A 35 7.78 3.68 0.54
N VAL A 36 7.80 4.82 -0.14
CA VAL A 36 8.68 5.95 0.16
C VAL A 36 7.85 7.17 0.53
N GLY A 37 8.22 7.86 1.60
CA GLY A 37 7.56 9.08 2.07
C GLY A 37 8.04 10.35 1.37
N GLU A 38 7.42 11.48 1.70
CA GLU A 38 7.76 12.79 1.11
C GLU A 38 9.19 13.24 1.42
N ASP A 39 9.76 12.78 2.54
CA ASP A 39 11.15 13.03 2.92
C ASP A 39 12.16 12.12 2.19
N ASN A 40 11.70 11.38 1.16
CA ASN A 40 12.45 10.36 0.43
C ASN A 40 12.98 9.22 1.31
N ARG A 41 12.45 9.03 2.53
CA ARG A 41 12.78 7.90 3.37
C ARG A 41 11.82 6.74 3.13
N LEU A 42 12.33 5.53 3.39
CA LEU A 42 11.51 4.33 3.38
C LEU A 42 10.47 4.43 4.50
N THR A 43 9.19 4.39 4.11
CA THR A 43 8.06 4.35 5.04
C THR A 43 7.79 2.90 5.46
N ALA A 44 7.80 1.99 4.49
CA ALA A 44 7.63 0.56 4.72
C ALA A 44 8.13 -0.24 3.51
N MET A 45 8.36 -1.53 3.73
CA MET A 45 8.74 -2.49 2.72
C MET A 45 8.00 -3.80 2.97
N PHE A 46 7.59 -4.49 1.92
CA PHE A 46 6.94 -5.79 2.03
C PHE A 46 7.28 -6.67 0.82
N ASP A 47 7.24 -7.99 1.00
CA ASP A 47 7.27 -8.94 -0.10
C ASP A 47 5.83 -9.20 -0.60
N PRO A 48 5.51 -8.95 -1.88
CA PRO A 48 4.19 -9.25 -2.43
C PRO A 48 3.80 -10.74 -2.35
N HIS A 49 4.76 -11.65 -2.21
CA HIS A 49 4.52 -13.08 -2.03
C HIS A 49 3.92 -13.43 -0.66
N ASP A 50 4.04 -12.53 0.33
CA ASP A 50 3.50 -12.76 1.68
C ASP A 50 1.97 -12.61 1.75
N TYR A 51 1.34 -12.04 0.72
CA TYR A 51 -0.12 -12.02 0.64
C TYR A 51 -0.68 -13.40 0.25
N VAL A 52 -1.45 -13.99 1.16
CA VAL A 52 -2.05 -15.32 0.96
C VAL A 52 -3.22 -15.24 -0.02
N GLY A 53 -3.23 -16.14 -1.02
CA GLY A 53 -4.37 -16.30 -1.93
C GLY A 53 -4.46 -15.27 -3.07
N VAL A 54 -3.42 -14.45 -3.27
CA VAL A 54 -3.31 -13.49 -4.37
C VAL A 54 -1.96 -13.63 -5.07
N ALA A 55 -1.94 -13.43 -6.39
CA ALA A 55 -0.68 -13.43 -7.14
C ALA A 55 0.15 -12.16 -6.80
N PRO A 56 1.48 -12.25 -6.67
CA PRO A 56 2.37 -11.11 -6.37
C PRO A 56 2.13 -9.90 -7.28
N GLU A 57 1.97 -10.13 -8.59
CA GLU A 57 1.75 -9.08 -9.57
C GLU A 57 0.39 -8.40 -9.39
N GLU A 58 -0.61 -9.16 -8.96
CA GLU A 58 -1.94 -8.63 -8.66
C GLU A 58 -1.93 -7.81 -7.38
N ALA A 59 -1.24 -8.27 -6.33
CA ALA A 59 -1.04 -7.50 -5.10
C ALA A 59 -0.38 -6.15 -5.39
N VAL A 60 0.69 -6.15 -6.19
CA VAL A 60 1.39 -4.93 -6.65
C VAL A 60 0.45 -4.01 -7.44
N LYS A 61 -0.33 -4.55 -8.40
CA LYS A 61 -1.28 -3.78 -9.20
C LYS A 61 -2.35 -3.12 -8.33
N VAL A 62 -2.91 -3.86 -7.38
CA VAL A 62 -3.93 -3.35 -6.47
C VAL A 62 -3.36 -2.24 -5.59
N ILE A 63 -2.20 -2.44 -4.97
CA ILE A 63 -1.58 -1.40 -4.11
C ILE A 63 -1.30 -0.13 -4.92
N ARG A 64 -0.75 -0.27 -6.13
CA ARG A 64 -0.53 0.88 -7.04
C ARG A 64 -1.85 1.57 -7.40
N ARG A 65 -2.94 0.81 -7.63
CA ARG A 65 -4.28 1.36 -7.87
C ARG A 65 -4.77 2.16 -6.66
N LEU A 66 -4.68 1.60 -5.46
CA LEU A 66 -5.15 2.23 -4.22
C LEU A 66 -4.40 3.54 -3.93
N LEU A 67 -3.07 3.56 -4.11
CA LEU A 67 -2.25 4.77 -3.96
C LEU A 67 -2.67 5.86 -4.95
N ARG A 68 -2.93 5.49 -6.21
CA ARG A 68 -3.44 6.42 -7.22
C ARG A 68 -4.81 6.95 -6.86
N GLU A 69 -5.75 6.07 -6.49
CA GLU A 69 -7.10 6.45 -6.06
C GLU A 69 -7.06 7.43 -4.87
N PHE A 70 -6.13 7.21 -3.93
CA PHE A 70 -5.95 8.08 -2.78
C PHE A 70 -5.46 9.46 -3.20
N SER A 71 -4.46 9.53 -4.10
CA SER A 71 -3.94 10.78 -4.63
C SER A 71 -5.00 11.59 -5.39
N GLU A 72 -5.93 10.90 -6.05
CA GLU A 72 -7.05 11.48 -6.79
C GLU A 72 -8.26 11.79 -5.90
N SER A 73 -8.14 11.63 -4.56
CA SER A 73 -9.23 11.81 -3.59
C SER A 73 -10.47 10.95 -3.90
N LYS A 74 -10.28 9.78 -4.52
CA LYS A 74 -11.34 8.81 -4.80
C LYS A 74 -11.61 7.96 -3.55
N PRO A 75 -12.83 7.39 -3.42
CA PRO A 75 -13.12 6.43 -2.37
C PRO A 75 -12.19 5.22 -2.47
N ILE A 76 -11.56 4.87 -1.34
CA ILE A 76 -10.68 3.70 -1.23
C ILE A 76 -11.51 2.49 -0.82
N LYS A 77 -11.47 1.44 -1.63
CA LYS A 77 -12.03 0.13 -1.30
C LYS A 77 -10.91 -0.90 -1.28
N LEU A 78 -10.57 -1.35 -0.08
CA LEU A 78 -9.63 -2.45 0.10
C LEU A 78 -10.29 -3.75 -0.39
N PRO A 79 -9.53 -4.64 -1.04
CA PRO A 79 -10.00 -5.98 -1.37
C PRO A 79 -10.09 -6.84 -0.11
N GLU A 80 -11.00 -7.82 -0.10
CA GLU A 80 -11.27 -8.67 1.08
C GLU A 80 -10.04 -9.45 1.56
N TRP A 81 -9.13 -9.80 0.66
CA TRP A 81 -7.89 -10.50 1.03
C TRP A 81 -6.89 -9.64 1.81
N MET A 82 -7.02 -8.30 1.77
CA MET A 82 -6.21 -7.38 2.59
C MET A 82 -6.76 -7.24 4.02
N ASP A 83 -7.96 -7.74 4.31
CA ASP A 83 -8.51 -7.76 5.67
C ASP A 83 -8.18 -9.07 6.42
N GLN A 84 -7.52 -10.03 5.75
CA GLN A 84 -7.19 -11.34 6.30
C GLN A 84 -5.75 -11.46 6.82
N ILE A 85 -5.03 -10.33 6.93
CA ILE A 85 -3.65 -10.28 7.41
C ILE A 85 -3.60 -10.31 8.94
#